data_AF-A0A3D1G244-F1
#
_entry.id   AF-A0A3D1G244-F1
#
_cell.length_a   1.000
_cell.length_b   1.000
_cell.length_c   1.000
_cell.angle_alpha   90.00
_cell.angle_beta   90.00
_cell.angle_gamma   90.00
#
_symmetry.space_group_name_H-M   'P 1'
#
loop_
_entity.id
_entity.type
_entity.pdbx_description
1 polymer ?
#
loop_
_entity_poly.entity_id
_entity_poly.type
_entity_poly.pdbx_seq_one_letter_code
_entity_poly.pdbx_strand_id
1 'polypeptide(L)'
;MTTSPSPSVQVFAIGGGGFTHPGDGWPEDAVLEDRLLALAGPAPSVRIGYIGHASNDHPDRITAFHERFRDCASATHLPMTADAEMA
;
A
#
# COMPACT_ATOMS: atom_id res chain seq x y z
N MET A 1 -4.48 4.90 -36.15
CA MET A 1 -4.43 5.55 -34.82
C MET A 1 -4.93 4.54 -33.80
N THR A 2 -4.02 3.89 -33.08
CA THR A 2 -4.36 2.95 -31.99
C THR A 2 -4.40 3.75 -30.70
N THR A 3 -5.59 3.96 -30.15
CA THR A 3 -5.75 4.52 -28.81
C THR A 3 -5.22 3.49 -27.82
N SER A 4 -4.15 3.82 -27.09
CA SER A 4 -3.76 3.02 -25.92
C SER A 4 -4.96 2.94 -24.98
N PRO A 5 -5.32 1.75 -24.46
CA PRO A 5 -6.40 1.63 -23.49
C PRO A 5 -6.08 2.51 -22.27
N SER A 6 -7.07 3.27 -21.80
CA SER A 6 -6.99 3.96 -20.52
C SER A 6 -6.68 2.96 -19.41
N PRO A 7 -5.81 3.29 -18.44
CA PRO A 7 -5.45 2.36 -17.39
C PRO A 7 -6.71 1.95 -16.60
N SER A 8 -7.01 0.67 -16.56
CA SER A 8 -8.12 0.13 -15.77
C SER A 8 -7.79 0.23 -14.29
N VAL A 9 -8.63 0.92 -13.51
CA VAL A 9 -8.53 0.94 -12.06
C VAL A 9 -8.99 -0.42 -11.52
N GLN A 10 -8.17 -1.03 -10.65
CA GLN A 10 -8.49 -2.27 -9.95
C GLN A 10 -8.72 -1.97 -8.46
N VAL A 11 -9.75 -2.57 -7.88
CA VAL A 11 -10.09 -2.42 -6.46
C VAL A 11 -10.02 -3.79 -5.78
N PHE A 12 -9.27 -3.87 -4.69
CA PHE A 12 -9.16 -5.07 -3.87
C PHE A 12 -9.77 -4.80 -2.48
N ALA A 13 -10.70 -5.65 -2.05
CA ALA A 13 -11.30 -5.59 -0.72
C ALA A 13 -10.81 -6.79 0.11
N ILE A 14 -10.20 -6.53 1.26
CA ILE A 14 -9.59 -7.54 2.13
C ILE A 14 -10.21 -7.44 3.53
N GLY A 15 -10.48 -8.59 4.17
CA GLY A 15 -11.12 -8.65 5.49
C GLY A 15 -10.22 -8.31 6.68
N GLY A 16 -8.89 -8.22 6.49
CA GLY A 16 -7.90 -7.96 7.53
C GLY A 16 -6.60 -8.75 7.29
N GLY A 17 -5.62 -8.60 8.19
CA GLY A 17 -4.42 -9.46 8.23
C GLY A 17 -3.19 -9.03 7.42
N GLY A 18 -3.12 -7.78 6.94
CA GLY A 18 -1.91 -7.25 6.30
C GLY A 18 -0.80 -6.85 7.29
N PHE A 19 0.14 -6.01 6.83
CA PHE A 19 1.34 -5.49 7.53
C PHE A 19 1.12 -4.89 8.94
N THR A 20 -0.14 -4.73 9.34
CA THR A 20 -0.55 -4.28 10.66
C THR A 20 -0.60 -5.38 11.72
N HIS A 21 -0.38 -6.65 11.33
CA HIS A 21 -0.15 -7.77 12.24
C HIS A 21 1.30 -8.23 12.12
N PRO A 22 2.27 -7.63 12.84
CA PRO A 22 3.62 -8.16 12.96
C PRO A 22 3.71 -9.33 13.97
N GLY A 23 2.58 -10.01 14.22
CA GLY A 23 2.30 -10.64 15.51
C GLY A 23 3.07 -11.92 15.83
N ASP A 24 3.38 -12.75 14.84
CA ASP A 24 3.73 -14.14 15.15
C ASP A 24 5.12 -14.54 14.63
N GLY A 25 5.82 -13.65 13.91
CA GLY A 25 7.13 -13.95 13.31
C GLY A 25 7.06 -14.95 12.16
N TRP A 26 5.88 -15.16 11.58
CA TRP A 26 5.67 -16.06 10.45
C TRP A 26 5.89 -15.31 9.13
N PRO A 27 6.69 -15.85 8.19
CA PRO A 27 6.91 -15.26 6.86
C PRO A 27 5.63 -15.06 6.04
N GLU A 28 4.55 -15.72 6.44
CA GLU A 28 3.25 -15.79 5.75
C GLU A 28 2.45 -14.47 5.88
N ASP A 29 2.77 -13.65 6.89
CA ASP A 29 2.11 -12.36 7.16
C ASP A 29 2.33 -11.33 6.03
N ALA A 30 3.35 -11.54 5.19
CA ALA A 30 3.71 -10.64 4.08
C ALA A 30 3.06 -11.01 2.74
N VAL A 31 2.40 -12.17 2.65
CA VAL A 31 1.88 -12.76 1.39
C VAL A 31 0.80 -11.87 0.77
N LEU A 32 0.01 -11.20 1.60
CA LEU A 32 -1.04 -10.28 1.12
C LEU A 32 -0.44 -9.10 0.37
N GLU A 33 0.56 -8.42 0.95
CA GLU A 33 1.20 -7.27 0.33
C GLU A 33 1.98 -7.67 -0.92
N ASP A 34 2.67 -8.82 -0.90
CA ASP A 34 3.37 -9.33 -2.08
C ASP A 34 2.41 -9.59 -3.23
N ARG A 35 1.24 -10.15 -2.92
CA ARG A 35 0.20 -10.37 -3.93
C ARG A 35 -0.33 -9.06 -4.49
N LEU A 36 -0.57 -8.05 -3.65
CA LEU A 36 -1.04 -6.73 -4.10
C LEU A 36 0.02 -6.01 -4.95
N LEU A 37 1.30 -6.08 -4.57
CA LEU A 37 2.42 -5.53 -5.34
C LEU A 37 2.51 -6.19 -6.72
N ALA A 38 2.42 -7.51 -6.79
CA ALA A 38 2.46 -8.25 -8.06
C ALA A 38 1.30 -7.86 -9.01
N LEU A 39 0.15 -7.45 -8.47
CA LEU A 39 -1.00 -6.98 -9.23
C LEU A 39 -0.89 -5.50 -9.62
N ALA A 40 -0.16 -4.70 -8.86
CA ALA A 40 0.05 -3.27 -9.13
C ALA A 40 1.01 -3.00 -10.29
N GLY A 41 1.92 -3.95 -10.60
CA GLY A 41 2.84 -3.88 -11.73
C GLY A 41 4.30 -4.14 -11.33
N PRO A 42 5.24 -4.11 -12.29
CA PRO A 42 6.65 -4.38 -12.03
C PRO A 42 7.28 -3.28 -11.17
N ALA A 43 7.94 -3.66 -10.07
CA ALA A 43 8.87 -2.79 -9.34
C ALA A 43 10.03 -2.35 -10.27
N PRO A 44 10.64 -1.15 -10.12
CA PRO A 44 10.53 -0.19 -9.01
C PRO A 44 9.71 1.07 -9.32
N SER A 45 8.86 1.07 -10.35
CA SER A 45 8.02 2.24 -10.71
C SER A 45 6.79 2.42 -9.81
N VAL A 46 6.55 1.49 -8.88
CA VAL A 46 5.37 1.47 -8.02
C VAL A 46 5.47 2.56 -6.96
N ARG A 47 4.48 3.45 -6.95
CA ARG A 47 4.24 4.46 -5.92
C ARG A 47 3.03 4.05 -5.10
N ILE A 48 3.17 4.03 -3.78
CA ILE A 48 2.13 3.55 -2.87
C ILE A 48 1.82 4.64 -1.84
N GLY A 49 0.54 4.94 -1.69
CA GLY A 49 0.02 5.82 -0.65
C GLY A 49 -0.65 5.00 0.46
N TYR A 50 -0.35 5.30 1.72
CA TYR A 50 -1.10 4.77 2.87
C TYR A 50 -2.03 5.84 3.44
N ILE A 51 -3.33 5.53 3.51
CA ILE A 51 -4.34 6.39 4.13
C ILE A 51 -4.67 5.81 5.50
N GLY A 52 -4.13 6.41 6.55
CA GLY A 52 -4.26 5.91 7.94
C GLY A 52 -5.60 6.18 8.62
N HIS A 53 -6.64 6.55 7.85
CA HIS A 53 -7.91 7.06 8.39
C HIS A 53 -8.61 6.07 9.33
N ALA A 54 -8.63 4.78 9.01
CA ALA A 54 -9.26 3.77 9.89
C ALA A 54 -8.50 3.56 11.22
N SER A 55 -7.24 4.01 11.29
CA SER A 55 -6.37 3.85 12.46
C SER A 55 -6.07 5.16 13.19
N ASN A 56 -6.70 6.27 12.81
CA ASN A 56 -6.36 7.60 13.34
C ASN A 56 -4.86 7.95 13.20
N ASP A 57 -4.28 7.64 12.02
CA ASP A 57 -2.85 7.83 11.73
C ASP A 57 -1.94 7.28 12.84
N HIS A 58 -2.25 6.08 13.35
CA HIS A 58 -1.47 5.45 14.41
C HIS A 58 0.01 5.31 14.00
N PRO A 59 0.97 5.87 14.78
CA PRO A 59 2.37 5.97 14.38
C PRO A 59 2.99 4.60 14.09
N ASP A 60 2.72 3.60 14.91
CA ASP A 60 3.27 2.25 14.70
C ASP A 60 2.82 1.62 13.38
N ARG A 61 1.60 1.90 12.91
CA ARG A 61 1.10 1.38 11.62
C ARG A 61 1.74 2.09 10.44
N ILE A 62 2.01 3.39 10.58
CA ILE A 62 2.74 4.18 9.59
C ILE A 62 4.19 3.67 9.50
N THR A 63 4.84 3.41 10.64
CA THR A 63 6.18 2.80 10.68
C THR A 63 6.19 1.44 10.00
N ALA A 64 5.27 0.54 10.37
CA ALA A 64 5.16 -0.79 9.76
C ALA A 64 4.91 -0.72 8.24
N PHE A 65 4.10 0.23 7.78
CA PHE A 65 3.90 0.49 6.35
C PHE A 65 5.23 0.86 5.66
N HIS A 66 5.96 1.85 6.18
CA HIS A 66 7.23 2.25 5.57
C HIS A 66 8.29 1.15 5.61
N GLU A 67 8.35 0.36 6.67
CA GLU A 67 9.26 -0.78 6.77
C GLU A 67 8.93 -1.86 5.75
N ARG A 68 7.64 -2.21 5.57
CA ARG A 68 7.20 -3.27 4.66
C ARG A 68 7.57 -3.02 3.19
N PHE A 69 7.51 -1.75 2.77
CA PHE A 69 7.66 -1.36 1.37
C PHE A 69 8.98 -0.67 1.02
N ARG A 70 9.88 -0.51 2.01
CA ARG A 70 11.16 0.23 1.88
C ARG A 70 11.97 -0.15 0.64
N ASP A 71 12.07 -1.45 0.36
CA ASP A 71 12.97 -1.98 -0.66
C ASP A 71 12.28 -2.27 -2.00
N CYS A 72 10.96 -2.11 -2.08
CA CYS A 72 10.17 -2.52 -3.25
C CYS A 72 9.24 -1.44 -3.83
N ALA A 73 9.04 -0.30 -3.15
CA ALA A 73 8.21 0.79 -3.67
C ALA A 73 8.61 2.17 -3.12
N SER A 74 8.20 3.22 -3.81
CA SER A 74 8.19 4.57 -3.25
C SER A 74 6.93 4.74 -2.41
N ALA A 75 7.08 4.75 -1.08
CA ALA A 75 5.98 4.79 -0.13
C ALA A 75 5.76 6.20 0.44
N THR A 76 4.52 6.65 0.53
CA THR A 76 4.14 7.94 1.12
C THR A 76 2.94 7.77 2.04
N HIS A 77 3.02 8.32 3.25
CA HIS A 77 1.85 8.47 4.12
C HIS A 77 1.02 9.67 3.67
N LEU A 78 -0.27 9.43 3.45
CA LEU A 78 -1.26 10.46 3.18
C LEU A 78 -1.99 10.71 4.51
N PRO A 79 -1.70 11.81 5.22
CA PRO A 79 -2.33 12.09 6.51
C PRO A 79 -3.84 12.20 6.36
N MET A 80 -4.58 12.00 7.46
CA MET A 80 -6.03 12.20 7.48
C MET A 80 -6.48 13.57 6.95
N THR A 81 -5.61 14.57 7.05
CA THR A 81 -5.84 15.94 6.56
C THR A 81 -5.46 16.12 5.10
N ALA A 82 -5.02 15.06 4.40
CA ALA A 82 -4.65 15.13 3.00
C ALA A 82 -5.90 15.40 2.16
N ASP A 83 -5.78 16.42 1.30
CA ASP A 83 -6.77 16.77 0.31
C ASP A 83 -6.27 16.33 -1.06
N ALA A 84 -7.18 15.90 -1.94
CA ALA A 84 -6.86 15.52 -3.31
C ALA A 84 -6.25 16.68 -4.13
N GLU A 85 -6.48 17.94 -3.73
CA GLU A 85 -5.90 19.12 -4.36
C GLU A 85 -4.45 19.41 -3.91
N MET A 86 -3.94 18.72 -2.89
CA MET A 86 -2.62 18.94 -2.30
C MET A 86 -1.55 17.92 -2.75
N ALA A 87 -1.89 17.01 -3.67
CA ALA A 87 -1.06 15.90 -4.13
C ALA A 87 -0.48 16.08 -5.55
#